data_AF-A0A4Q2YKB4-F1
#
_entry.id   AF-A0A4Q2YKB4-F1
#
_cell.length_a   1.000
_cell.length_b   1.000
_cell.length_c   1.000
_cell.angle_alpha   90.00
_cell.angle_beta   90.00
_cell.angle_gamma   90.00
#
_symmetry.space_group_name_H-M   'P 1'
#
loop_
_entity.id
_entity.type
_entity.pdbx_description
1 polymer ?
#
loop_
_entity_poly.entity_id
_entity_poly.type
_entity_poly.pdbx_seq_one_letter_code
_entity_poly.pdbx_strand_id
1 'polypeptide(L)'
;MKTTPKKVRQAGFALIVTLSLMILLTVIAVGLLTLSSISLRSTSQSSAQAIANSNARLALMLAIGDLQKHLGPDQRITADASSFDDSSKQPNAVGVWDSLGWLGGPDPDTPTPEQKAGRFRTWLVSTQDPQDAVDFGYTNSVPTDWVWLWNPETTESAAIRDNDTTMQAQKVPLNIGNSKGSMAWMVSDNSTKVQMTLDQHL
;
A
#
# COMPACT_ATOMS: atom_id res chain seq x y z
N MET A 1 -77.65 -23.50 56.25
CA MET A 1 -76.93 -22.49 55.45
C MET A 1 -75.68 -23.13 54.86
N LYS A 2 -75.59 -23.25 53.53
CA LYS A 2 -74.40 -23.76 52.83
C LYS A 2 -73.55 -22.57 52.39
N THR A 3 -72.32 -22.45 52.90
CA THR A 3 -71.36 -21.44 52.46
C THR A 3 -70.56 -21.99 51.29
N THR A 4 -70.67 -21.35 50.12
CA THR A 4 -69.94 -21.74 48.92
C THR A 4 -68.54 -21.11 48.96
N PRO A 5 -67.45 -21.88 48.81
CA PRO A 5 -66.10 -21.34 48.92
C PRO A 5 -65.75 -20.46 47.71
N LYS A 6 -65.25 -19.24 47.97
CA LYS A 6 -64.84 -18.27 46.94
C LYS A 6 -63.50 -18.70 46.35
N LYS A 7 -63.50 -19.15 45.10
CA LYS A 7 -62.31 -19.64 44.38
C LYS A 7 -61.34 -18.46 44.11
N VAL A 8 -60.20 -18.46 44.78
CA VAL A 8 -59.13 -17.46 44.56
C VAL A 8 -58.49 -17.76 43.20
N ARG A 9 -58.63 -16.82 42.24
CA ARG A 9 -57.97 -16.94 40.91
C ARG A 9 -56.50 -16.58 41.06
N GLN A 10 -55.62 -17.54 40.77
CA GLN A 10 -54.17 -17.30 40.70
C GLN A 10 -53.84 -16.49 39.44
N ALA A 11 -53.79 -15.17 39.55
CA ALA A 11 -53.51 -14.26 38.43
C ALA A 11 -52.01 -14.15 38.07
N GLY A 12 -51.10 -14.75 38.86
CA GLY A 12 -49.65 -14.62 38.67
C GLY A 12 -49.03 -15.58 37.64
N PHE A 13 -49.62 -16.76 37.41
CA PHE A 13 -49.02 -17.79 36.55
C PHE A 13 -48.91 -17.35 35.08
N ALA A 14 -49.98 -16.76 34.53
CA ALA A 14 -49.97 -16.25 33.17
C ALA A 14 -48.96 -15.10 32.97
N LEU A 15 -48.76 -14.26 34.00
CA LEU A 15 -47.78 -13.19 33.97
C LEU A 15 -46.35 -13.73 33.93
N ILE A 16 -46.04 -14.76 34.72
CA ILE A 16 -44.72 -15.40 34.75
C ILE A 16 -44.41 -16.07 33.41
N VAL A 17 -45.39 -16.75 32.80
CA VAL A 17 -45.22 -17.40 31.49
C VAL A 17 -44.99 -16.36 30.39
N THR A 18 -45.76 -15.27 30.38
CA THR A 18 -45.60 -14.20 29.38
C THR A 18 -44.29 -13.46 29.54
N LEU A 19 -43.87 -13.15 30.78
CA LEU A 19 -42.58 -12.52 31.04
C LEU A 19 -41.42 -13.43 30.62
N SER A 20 -41.47 -14.72 30.96
CA SER A 20 -40.47 -15.70 30.53
C SER A 20 -40.40 -15.82 29.01
N LEU A 21 -41.55 -15.81 28.33
CA LEU A 21 -41.62 -15.87 26.87
C LEU A 21 -41.05 -14.59 26.22
N MET A 22 -41.40 -13.42 26.75
CA MET A 22 -40.86 -12.15 26.26
C MET A 22 -39.34 -12.09 26.45
N ILE A 23 -38.84 -12.48 27.62
CA ILE A 23 -37.39 -12.54 27.88
C ILE A 23 -36.72 -13.48 26.88
N LEU A 24 -37.25 -14.70 26.69
CA LEU A 24 -36.71 -15.65 25.71
C LEU A 24 -36.66 -15.06 24.29
N LEU A 25 -37.77 -14.45 23.84
CA LEU A 25 -37.83 -13.81 22.52
C LEU A 25 -36.83 -12.67 22.38
N THR A 26 -36.68 -11.84 23.41
CA THR A 26 -35.71 -10.73 23.40
C THR A 26 -34.27 -11.23 23.32
N VAL A 27 -33.93 -12.29 24.06
CA VAL A 27 -32.59 -12.90 24.02
C VAL A 27 -32.29 -13.46 22.63
N ILE A 28 -33.25 -14.15 22.01
CA ILE A 28 -33.11 -14.66 20.64
C ILE A 28 -32.93 -13.50 19.65
N ALA A 29 -33.76 -12.46 19.75
CA ALA A 29 -33.68 -11.30 18.86
C ALA A 29 -32.32 -10.59 18.96
N VAL A 30 -31.81 -10.37 20.18
CA VAL A 30 -30.49 -9.76 20.41
C VAL A 30 -29.37 -10.65 19.89
N GLY A 31 -29.47 -11.98 20.10
CA GLY A 31 -28.51 -12.94 19.56
C GLY A 31 -28.41 -12.89 18.04
N LEU A 32 -29.55 -12.90 17.34
CA LEU A 32 -29.62 -12.81 15.88
C LEU A 32 -29.15 -11.46 15.35
N LEU A 33 -29.48 -10.36 16.02
CA LEU A 33 -29.01 -9.02 15.66
C LEU A 33 -27.49 -8.90 15.78
N THR A 34 -26.92 -9.48 16.84
CA THR A 34 -25.48 -9.50 17.07
C THR A 34 -24.77 -10.31 15.98
N LEU A 35 -25.28 -11.50 15.66
CA LEU A 35 -24.73 -12.33 14.59
C LEU A 35 -24.80 -11.64 13.22
N SER A 36 -25.94 -11.02 12.91
CA SER A 36 -26.13 -10.26 11.67
C SER A 36 -25.14 -9.09 11.58
N SER A 37 -24.95 -8.36 12.68
CA SER A 37 -24.00 -7.25 12.74
C SER A 37 -22.55 -7.71 12.55
N ILE A 38 -22.18 -8.86 13.13
CA ILE A 38 -20.84 -9.46 12.93
C ILE A 38 -20.66 -9.90 11.47
N SER A 39 -21.66 -10.58 10.91
CA SER A 39 -21.63 -11.04 9.51
C SER A 39 -21.50 -9.89 8.52
N LEU A 40 -22.23 -8.79 8.74
CA LEU A 40 -22.12 -7.59 7.91
C LEU A 40 -20.73 -6.97 7.97
N ARG A 41 -20.13 -6.84 9.17
CA ARG A 41 -18.76 -6.33 9.32
C ARG A 41 -17.71 -7.23 8.65
N SER A 42 -17.87 -8.54 8.77
CA SER A 42 -16.98 -9.51 8.12
C SER A 42 -17.06 -9.41 6.59
N THR A 43 -18.28 -9.28 6.05
CA THR A 43 -18.52 -9.12 4.62
C THR A 43 -17.94 -7.81 4.10
N SER A 44 -18.12 -6.68 4.80
CA SER A 44 -17.54 -5.40 4.40
C SER A 44 -16.01 -5.44 4.38
N GLN A 45 -15.39 -6.08 5.37
CA GLN A 45 -13.93 -6.24 5.42
C GLN A 45 -13.42 -7.10 4.26
N SER A 46 -14.10 -8.22 3.98
CA SER A 46 -13.76 -9.11 2.87
C SER A 46 -13.86 -8.41 1.52
N SER A 47 -14.90 -7.58 1.34
CA SER A 47 -15.07 -6.75 0.14
C SER A 47 -13.94 -5.73 -0.01
N ALA A 48 -13.57 -5.03 1.06
CA ALA A 48 -12.47 -4.07 1.03
C ALA A 48 -11.14 -4.74 0.67
N GLN A 49 -10.86 -5.92 1.24
CA GLN A 49 -9.66 -6.70 0.92
C GLN A 49 -9.63 -7.14 -0.54
N ALA A 50 -10.77 -7.58 -1.09
CA ALA A 50 -10.86 -7.99 -2.49
C ALA A 50 -10.59 -6.83 -3.46
N ILE A 51 -11.07 -5.62 -3.14
CA ILE A 51 -10.79 -4.40 -3.90
C ILE A 51 -9.31 -4.04 -3.79
N ALA A 52 -8.74 -4.04 -2.59
CA ALA A 52 -7.32 -3.75 -2.38
C ALA A 52 -6.41 -4.71 -3.16
N ASN A 53 -6.71 -6.01 -3.13
CA ASN A 53 -5.98 -7.03 -3.88
C ASN A 53 -6.10 -6.81 -5.41
N SER A 54 -7.27 -6.39 -5.88
CA SER A 54 -7.49 -6.10 -7.31
C SER A 54 -6.68 -4.87 -7.75
N ASN A 55 -6.67 -3.82 -6.94
CA ASN A 55 -5.86 -2.62 -7.17
C ASN A 55 -4.36 -2.96 -7.15
N ALA A 56 -3.90 -3.79 -6.20
CA ALA A 56 -2.51 -4.22 -6.11
C ALA A 56 -2.09 -5.05 -7.34
N ARG A 57 -2.95 -5.94 -7.83
CA ARG A 57 -2.69 -6.70 -9.08
C ARG A 57 -2.59 -5.78 -10.30
N LEU A 58 -3.48 -4.79 -10.40
CA LEU A 58 -3.41 -3.79 -11.46
C LEU A 58 -2.12 -2.98 -11.38
N ALA A 59 -1.77 -2.51 -10.18
CA ALA A 59 -0.53 -1.75 -9.93
C ALA A 59 0.71 -2.56 -10.34
N LEU A 60 0.74 -3.85 -10.01
CA LEU A 60 1.82 -4.77 -10.40
C LEU A 60 1.88 -4.97 -11.92
N MET A 61 0.74 -5.13 -12.60
CA MET A 61 0.72 -5.24 -14.06
C MET A 61 1.24 -3.97 -14.74
N LEU A 62 0.90 -2.79 -14.20
CA LEU A 62 1.41 -1.52 -14.70
C LEU A 62 2.92 -1.37 -14.44
N ALA A 63 3.39 -1.70 -13.24
CA ALA A 63 4.81 -1.66 -12.90
C ALA A 63 5.64 -2.56 -13.84
N ILE A 64 5.17 -3.79 -14.11
CA ILE A 64 5.82 -4.69 -15.07
C ILE A 64 5.76 -4.13 -16.49
N GLY A 65 4.63 -3.53 -16.89
CA GLY A 65 4.47 -2.91 -18.19
C GLY A 65 5.45 -1.76 -18.41
N ASP A 66 5.60 -0.87 -17.43
CA ASP A 66 6.55 0.25 -17.49
C ASP A 66 7.99 -0.25 -17.45
N LEU A 67 8.29 -1.25 -16.61
CA LEU A 67 9.59 -1.91 -16.60
C LEU A 67 9.93 -2.48 -17.99
N GLN A 68 9.03 -3.22 -18.62
CA GLN A 68 9.25 -3.78 -19.96
C GLN A 68 9.37 -2.71 -21.05
N LYS A 69 8.54 -1.66 -20.97
CA LYS A 69 8.55 -0.53 -21.91
C LYS A 69 9.87 0.22 -21.88
N HIS A 70 10.42 0.44 -20.69
CA HIS A 70 11.63 1.24 -20.50
C HIS A 70 12.93 0.41 -20.56
N LEU A 71 12.90 -0.86 -20.15
CA LEU A 71 14.05 -1.79 -20.17
C LEU A 71 14.08 -2.74 -21.37
N GLY A 72 13.15 -2.61 -22.33
CA GLY A 72 13.13 -3.47 -23.51
C GLY A 72 14.41 -3.44 -24.36
N PRO A 73 14.98 -2.25 -24.67
CA PRO A 73 16.25 -2.16 -25.39
C PRO A 73 17.44 -2.65 -24.55
N ASP A 74 18.38 -3.38 -25.15
CA ASP A 74 19.57 -3.96 -24.50
C ASP A 74 20.62 -2.92 -24.03
N GLN A 75 20.37 -1.62 -24.26
CA GLN A 75 21.23 -0.51 -23.86
C GLN A 75 20.63 0.26 -22.69
N ARG A 76 20.00 -0.44 -21.76
CA ARG A 76 19.32 0.15 -20.61
C ARG A 76 20.04 -0.27 -19.34
N ILE A 77 20.22 0.70 -18.45
CA ILE A 77 20.84 0.50 -17.14
C ILE A 77 19.83 0.94 -16.09
N THR A 78 19.67 0.14 -15.05
CA THR A 78 18.91 0.47 -13.85
C THR A 78 19.87 0.81 -12.72
N ALA A 79 19.44 1.74 -11.87
CA ALA A 79 20.15 2.12 -10.66
C ALA A 79 19.16 2.76 -9.68
N ASP A 80 19.45 2.58 -8.40
CA ASP A 80 18.66 3.19 -7.33
C ASP A 80 18.99 4.68 -7.20
N ALA A 81 18.03 5.48 -6.74
CA ALA A 81 18.22 6.91 -6.53
C ALA A 81 19.36 7.21 -5.54
N SER A 82 19.54 6.36 -4.51
CA SER A 82 20.66 6.49 -3.56
C SER A 82 22.03 6.35 -4.21
N SER A 83 22.14 5.72 -5.39
CA SER A 83 23.43 5.61 -6.09
C SER A 83 23.92 6.94 -6.66
N PHE A 84 23.05 7.96 -6.72
CA PHE A 84 23.36 9.28 -7.26
C PHE A 84 23.31 10.39 -6.21
N ASP A 85 22.42 10.28 -5.23
CA ASP A 85 22.24 11.28 -4.17
C ASP A 85 21.91 10.59 -2.84
N ASP A 86 22.87 10.59 -1.91
CA ASP A 86 22.71 10.05 -0.56
C ASP A 86 21.64 10.81 0.26
N SER A 87 21.30 12.05 -0.14
CA SER A 87 20.28 12.88 0.53
C SER A 87 18.85 12.67 0.01
N SER A 88 18.70 11.80 -1.00
CA SER A 88 17.43 11.44 -1.63
C SER A 88 16.38 11.04 -0.60
N LYS A 89 15.15 11.54 -0.78
CA LYS A 89 13.98 11.21 0.04
C LYS A 89 13.31 9.91 -0.41
N GLN A 90 13.73 9.36 -1.54
CA GLN A 90 13.26 8.08 -2.08
C GLN A 90 14.45 7.24 -2.58
N PRO A 91 15.33 6.78 -1.69
CA PRO A 91 16.58 6.11 -2.07
C PRO A 91 16.34 4.82 -2.86
N ASN A 92 15.25 4.10 -2.54
CA ASN A 92 14.89 2.81 -3.13
C ASN A 92 14.12 2.90 -4.46
N ALA A 93 13.91 4.11 -4.99
CA ALA A 93 13.28 4.27 -6.29
C ALA A 93 14.28 3.93 -7.40
N VAL A 94 13.93 2.98 -8.26
CA VAL A 94 14.76 2.60 -9.42
C VAL A 94 14.50 3.55 -10.58
N GLY A 95 15.58 4.09 -11.14
CA GLY A 95 15.54 4.83 -12.40
C GLY A 95 15.99 3.97 -13.58
N VAL A 96 15.74 4.49 -14.78
CA VAL A 96 16.21 3.93 -16.04
C VAL A 96 17.05 4.96 -16.77
N TRP A 97 18.22 4.52 -17.24
CA TRP A 97 19.14 5.33 -18.04
C TRP A 97 19.46 4.65 -19.36
N ASP A 98 19.76 5.46 -20.38
CA ASP A 98 20.46 5.00 -21.57
C ASP A 98 21.91 4.66 -21.22
N SER A 99 22.42 3.54 -21.72
CA SER A 99 23.84 3.23 -21.61
C SER A 99 24.67 4.25 -22.39
N LEU A 100 25.86 4.57 -21.88
CA LEU A 100 26.82 5.43 -22.55
C LEU A 100 27.57 4.70 -23.68
N GLY A 101 27.30 3.40 -23.87
CA GLY A 101 28.08 2.53 -24.72
C GLY A 101 29.50 2.32 -24.20
N TRP A 102 30.30 1.55 -24.95
CA TRP A 102 31.73 1.47 -24.71
C TRP A 102 32.39 2.76 -25.20
N LEU A 103 32.89 3.60 -24.29
CA LEU A 103 33.52 4.88 -24.61
C LEU A 103 34.96 4.75 -25.16
N GLY A 104 35.48 3.52 -25.29
CA GLY A 104 36.62 3.17 -26.14
C GLY A 104 37.80 4.14 -26.19
N GLY A 105 38.59 4.18 -25.12
CA GLY A 105 39.87 4.88 -25.08
C GLY A 105 40.81 4.29 -24.01
N PRO A 106 42.14 4.48 -24.12
CA PRO A 106 43.11 4.03 -23.13
C PRO A 106 42.94 4.70 -21.75
N ASP A 107 42.25 5.85 -21.70
CA ASP A 107 41.70 6.48 -20.51
C ASP A 107 40.24 6.88 -20.84
N PRO A 108 39.21 6.07 -20.53
CA PRO A 108 37.84 6.54 -20.61
C PRO A 108 37.63 7.54 -19.48
N ASP A 109 37.49 8.83 -19.81
CA ASP A 109 37.05 9.84 -18.83
C ASP A 109 35.80 9.31 -18.12
N THR A 110 35.86 9.25 -16.78
CA THR A 110 34.70 8.84 -15.99
C THR A 110 33.54 9.79 -16.30
N PRO A 111 32.37 9.29 -16.73
CA PRO A 111 31.27 10.15 -17.11
C PRO A 111 30.88 11.09 -15.96
N THR A 112 30.82 12.38 -16.25
CA THR A 112 30.40 13.41 -15.29
C THR A 112 28.94 13.17 -14.83
N PRO A 113 28.55 13.56 -13.61
CA PRO A 113 27.17 13.45 -13.15
C PRO A 113 26.15 14.09 -14.10
N GLU A 114 26.50 15.19 -14.76
CA GLU A 114 25.66 15.89 -15.74
C GLU A 114 25.45 15.04 -17.00
N GLN A 115 26.48 14.34 -17.48
CA GLN A 115 26.37 13.40 -18.60
C GLN A 115 25.50 12.18 -18.26
N LYS A 116 25.53 11.74 -16.99
CA LYS A 116 24.64 10.67 -16.50
C LYS A 116 23.20 11.15 -16.40
N ALA A 117 22.97 12.33 -15.84
CA ALA A 117 21.65 12.95 -15.75
C ALA A 117 21.03 13.18 -17.15
N GLY A 118 21.82 13.58 -18.14
CA GLY A 118 21.37 13.73 -19.53
C GLY A 118 20.95 12.43 -20.24
N ARG A 119 21.24 11.27 -19.65
CA ARG A 119 20.82 9.94 -20.14
C ARG A 119 19.68 9.34 -19.34
N PHE A 120 19.19 10.06 -18.32
CA PHE A 120 18.03 9.66 -17.55
C PHE A 120 16.78 9.58 -18.43
N ARG A 121 15.97 8.56 -18.20
CA ARG A 121 14.72 8.33 -18.94
C ARG A 121 13.52 8.52 -18.04
N THR A 122 13.45 7.78 -16.94
CA THR A 122 12.31 7.77 -16.04
C THR A 122 12.64 7.05 -14.74
N TRP A 123 11.96 7.43 -13.67
CA TRP A 123 11.80 6.66 -12.46
C TRP A 123 10.68 5.62 -12.66
N LEU A 124 10.86 4.41 -12.12
CA LEU A 124 9.88 3.33 -12.14
C LEU A 124 9.01 3.38 -10.89
N VAL A 125 8.18 4.41 -10.81
CA VAL A 125 7.30 4.73 -9.68
C VAL A 125 5.94 5.18 -10.18
N SER A 126 4.89 4.93 -9.41
CA SER A 126 3.58 5.49 -9.69
C SER A 126 3.56 6.98 -9.37
N THR A 127 3.24 7.79 -10.38
CA THR A 127 3.01 9.24 -10.26
C THR A 127 1.65 9.60 -10.85
N GLN A 128 1.05 10.70 -10.37
CA GLN A 128 -0.19 11.23 -10.94
C GLN A 128 0.07 11.94 -12.26
N ASP A 129 1.16 12.70 -12.35
CA ASP A 129 1.65 13.29 -13.59
C ASP A 129 2.81 12.44 -14.15
N PRO A 130 2.72 11.93 -15.39
CA PRO A 130 3.83 11.25 -16.04
C PRO A 130 5.10 12.10 -16.17
N GLN A 131 5.00 13.44 -16.12
CA GLN A 131 6.17 14.33 -16.16
C GLN A 131 7.02 14.26 -14.89
N ASP A 132 6.42 13.98 -13.74
CA ASP A 132 7.14 13.84 -12.46
C ASP A 132 8.09 12.64 -12.51
N ALA A 133 7.69 11.54 -13.15
CA ALA A 133 8.51 10.34 -13.28
C ALA A 133 9.74 10.56 -14.17
N VAL A 134 9.69 11.50 -15.13
CA VAL A 134 10.84 11.80 -16.02
C VAL A 134 11.70 12.96 -15.51
N ASP A 135 11.33 13.57 -14.38
CA ASP A 135 12.19 14.52 -13.68
C ASP A 135 13.22 13.77 -12.81
N PHE A 136 14.51 13.97 -13.12
CA PHE A 136 15.59 13.39 -12.33
C PHE A 136 15.54 13.83 -10.86
N GLY A 137 15.06 15.05 -10.57
CA GLY A 137 14.96 15.59 -9.22
C GLY A 137 13.79 15.07 -8.38
N TYR A 138 12.90 14.24 -8.95
CA TYR A 138 11.70 13.75 -8.27
C TYR A 138 12.00 13.13 -6.89
N THR A 139 13.05 12.31 -6.80
CA THR A 139 13.41 11.54 -5.60
C THR A 139 13.94 12.41 -4.46
N ASN A 140 14.25 13.68 -4.72
CA ASN A 140 14.77 14.62 -3.72
C ASN A 140 13.66 15.26 -2.88
N SER A 141 12.40 14.98 -3.23
CA SER A 141 11.22 15.45 -2.52
C SER A 141 10.33 14.28 -2.09
N VAL A 142 9.51 14.51 -1.07
CA VAL A 142 8.45 13.56 -0.71
C VAL A 142 7.24 13.86 -1.60
N PRO A 143 6.72 12.87 -2.34
CA PRO A 143 5.57 13.10 -3.22
C PRO A 143 4.36 13.59 -2.45
N THR A 144 3.45 14.30 -3.12
CA THR A 144 2.15 14.66 -2.53
C THR A 144 1.19 13.48 -2.63
N ASP A 145 0.30 13.31 -1.64
CA ASP A 145 -0.71 12.24 -1.62
C ASP A 145 -0.14 10.82 -1.80
N TRP A 146 0.88 10.49 -1.02
CA TRP A 146 1.60 9.22 -1.08
C TRP A 146 1.05 8.16 -0.11
N VAL A 147 1.53 6.93 -0.27
CA VAL A 147 1.25 5.81 0.63
C VAL A 147 2.52 4.99 0.88
N TRP A 148 2.67 4.46 2.09
CA TRP A 148 3.71 3.48 2.40
C TRP A 148 3.44 2.17 1.63
N LEU A 149 4.41 1.76 0.82
CA LEU A 149 4.50 0.41 0.28
C LEU A 149 5.20 -0.52 1.28
N TRP A 150 6.17 0.03 2.00
CA TRP A 150 6.78 -0.55 3.20
C TRP A 150 6.77 0.52 4.29
N ASN A 151 6.09 0.25 5.41
CA ASN A 151 6.07 1.15 6.55
C ASN A 151 7.10 0.73 7.64
N PRO A 152 8.17 1.51 7.85
CA PRO A 152 9.22 1.18 8.82
C PRO A 152 8.71 1.16 10.28
N GLU A 153 7.66 1.93 10.62
CA GLU A 153 7.10 1.99 11.97
C GLU A 153 6.42 0.68 12.39
N THR A 154 5.88 -0.07 11.42
CA THR A 154 5.14 -1.31 11.68
C THR A 154 6.01 -2.57 11.66
N THR A 155 7.25 -2.47 11.19
CA THR A 155 8.15 -3.63 10.98
C THR A 155 9.17 -3.80 12.11
N GLU A 156 9.00 -3.10 13.24
CA GLU A 156 9.93 -3.11 14.40
C GLU A 156 11.41 -2.92 14.02
N SER A 157 11.68 -2.31 12.87
CA SER A 157 13.03 -2.08 12.35
C SER A 157 13.51 -0.68 12.74
N ALA A 158 13.27 -0.29 13.99
CA ALA A 158 13.66 1.01 14.56
C ALA A 158 15.18 1.25 14.57
N ALA A 159 15.98 0.25 14.20
CA ALA A 159 17.44 0.31 14.09
C ALA A 159 17.94 0.64 12.66
N ILE A 160 17.10 0.57 11.63
CA ILE A 160 17.45 1.06 10.28
C ILE A 160 16.84 2.45 10.16
N ARG A 161 17.48 3.43 10.80
CA ARG A 161 17.04 4.84 10.80
C ARG A 161 17.52 5.61 9.58
N ASP A 162 18.34 4.97 8.75
CA ASP A 162 18.64 5.47 7.43
C ASP A 162 17.50 5.13 6.49
N ASN A 163 17.29 5.99 5.51
CA ASN A 163 16.23 5.92 4.52
C ASN A 163 16.25 4.62 3.67
N ASP A 164 17.16 3.71 3.98
CA ASP A 164 17.53 2.44 3.36
C ASP A 164 16.36 1.46 3.13
N THR A 165 15.33 1.46 3.96
CA THR A 165 14.19 0.51 3.80
C THR A 165 12.85 1.17 3.55
N THR A 166 12.80 2.50 3.46
CA THR A 166 11.52 3.17 3.26
C THR A 166 11.12 3.08 1.80
N MET A 167 9.89 2.62 1.55
CA MET A 167 9.32 2.51 0.21
C MET A 167 7.98 3.23 0.20
N GLN A 168 7.91 4.29 -0.56
CA GLN A 168 6.74 5.14 -0.69
C GLN A 168 6.52 5.49 -2.15
N ALA A 169 5.25 5.57 -2.54
CA ALA A 169 4.87 5.95 -3.89
C ALA A 169 3.61 6.82 -3.86
N GLN A 170 3.46 7.67 -4.88
CA GLN A 170 2.30 8.54 -4.99
C GLN A 170 1.06 7.70 -5.33
N LYS A 171 -0.07 8.01 -4.69
CA LYS A 171 -1.34 7.36 -5.02
C LYS A 171 -1.86 7.89 -6.35
N VAL A 172 -2.13 6.98 -7.27
CA VAL A 172 -2.80 7.25 -8.54
C VAL A 172 -4.29 6.93 -8.38
N PRO A 173 -5.19 7.89 -8.59
CA PRO A 173 -6.63 7.67 -8.46
C PRO A 173 -7.15 6.80 -9.61
N LEU A 174 -7.98 5.82 -9.26
CA LEU A 174 -8.73 4.96 -10.17
C LEU A 174 -10.21 5.28 -10.03
N ASN A 175 -10.77 5.92 -11.06
CA ASN A 175 -12.20 6.21 -11.14
C ASN A 175 -12.82 5.31 -12.21
N ILE A 176 -13.52 4.25 -11.80
CA ILE A 176 -14.26 3.37 -12.70
C ILE A 176 -15.75 3.50 -12.38
N GLY A 177 -16.47 4.25 -13.22
CA GLY A 177 -17.88 4.57 -12.99
C GLY A 177 -18.09 5.29 -11.66
N ASN A 178 -18.80 4.66 -10.72
CA ASN A 178 -19.08 5.21 -9.39
C ASN A 178 -18.10 4.74 -8.31
N SER A 179 -17.18 3.83 -8.65
CA SER A 179 -16.19 3.29 -7.72
C SER A 179 -14.92 4.14 -7.76
N LYS A 180 -14.59 4.76 -6.62
CA LYS A 180 -13.35 5.49 -6.41
C LYS A 180 -12.37 4.59 -5.65
N GLY A 181 -11.19 4.42 -6.20
CA GLY A 181 -10.07 3.75 -5.55
C GLY A 181 -8.77 4.47 -5.86
N SER A 182 -7.69 3.97 -5.27
CA SER A 182 -6.35 4.41 -5.62
C SER A 182 -5.43 3.20 -5.64
N MET A 183 -4.34 3.31 -6.39
CA MET A 183 -3.26 2.35 -6.40
C MET A 183 -1.93 3.09 -6.35
N ALA A 184 -0.91 2.44 -5.84
CA ALA A 184 0.46 2.93 -5.87
C ALA A 184 1.39 1.74 -6.13
N TRP A 185 2.49 1.98 -6.83
CA TRP A 185 3.50 0.98 -7.11
C TRP A 185 4.88 1.63 -7.24
N MET A 186 5.91 0.84 -7.01
CA MET A 186 7.30 1.21 -7.19
C MET A 186 8.09 -0.05 -7.55
N VAL A 187 9.13 0.12 -8.35
CA VAL A 187 10.15 -0.91 -8.57
C VAL A 187 11.37 -0.55 -7.74
N SER A 188 11.82 -1.51 -6.94
CA SER A 188 13.07 -1.46 -6.18
C SER A 188 14.05 -2.52 -6.71
N ASP A 189 15.33 -2.21 -6.78
CA ASP A 189 16.36 -3.22 -7.03
C ASP A 189 16.86 -3.81 -5.70
N ASN A 190 17.18 -5.11 -5.71
CA ASN A 190 17.78 -5.84 -4.59
C ASN A 190 19.05 -6.60 -5.01
N SER A 191 19.58 -6.30 -6.21
CA SER A 191 20.82 -6.89 -6.71
C SER A 191 22.04 -6.49 -5.88
N THR A 192 21.99 -5.31 -5.25
CA THR A 192 23.05 -4.78 -4.39
C THR A 192 22.84 -5.25 -2.94
N LYS A 193 23.70 -6.15 -2.45
CA LYS A 193 23.57 -6.70 -1.07
C LYS A 193 23.95 -5.72 0.04
N VAL A 194 24.78 -4.72 -0.23
CA VAL A 194 25.20 -3.65 0.68
C VAL A 194 25.60 -2.44 -0.18
N GLN A 195 25.01 -1.28 0.07
CA GLN A 195 25.36 -0.03 -0.62
C GLN A 195 26.65 0.54 -0.02
N MET A 196 27.64 0.87 -0.86
CA MET A 196 28.93 1.42 -0.40
C MET A 196 28.89 2.93 -0.15
N THR A 197 27.85 3.62 -0.62
CA THR A 197 27.67 5.07 -0.52
C THR A 197 26.85 5.51 0.69
N LEU A 198 26.11 4.60 1.34
CA LEU A 198 25.29 4.95 2.49
C LEU A 198 26.18 5.15 3.73
N ASP A 199 26.15 6.36 4.30
CA ASP A 199 26.97 6.72 5.45
C ASP A 199 26.58 5.84 6.66
N GLN A 200 27.53 5.06 7.18
CA GLN A 200 27.31 4.20 8.34
C GLN A 200 27.31 5.05 9.62
N HIS A 201 26.19 5.71 9.92
CA HIS A 201 25.99 6.26 11.25
C HIS A 201 25.60 5.15 12.22
N LEU A 202 26.63 4.49 12.76
CA LEU A 202 26.56 3.63 13.96
C LEU A 202 26.07 4.39 15.20
#